data_AF-A0A351IZC6-F1
#
_entry.id   AF-A0A351IZC6-F1
#
_cell.length_a   1.000
_cell.length_b   1.000
_cell.length_c   1.000
_cell.angle_alpha   90.00
_cell.angle_beta   90.00
_cell.angle_gamma   90.00
#
_symmetry.space_group_name_H-M   'P 1'
#
loop_
_entity.id
_entity.type
_entity.pdbx_description
1 polymer ?
#
loop_
_entity_poly.entity_id
_entity_poly.type
_entity_poly.pdbx_seq_one_letter_code
_entity_poly.pdbx_strand_id
1 'polypeptide(L)'
;RGVSYLNSVNDLDKLAFLPNNFDYSIDFKNVFGFDLYHASDGNNYISKEYQLDPMLPIDTKGYDYLLTTSIHSSDRANRDISNVTIDDQVYKVSIINIQGEEKKMQYQAGDTVIMSISLTQLCNKIAGYKTEIGILAPEKLTFDFENNDVKVRIIFRYASIYANNSPINHNAEFYILYSVK
;
A
#
# COMPACT_ATOMS: atom_id res chain seq x y z
N ARG A 1 1.13 -7.59 -34.74
CA ARG A 1 0.71 -6.64 -33.68
C ARG A 1 -0.64 -7.13 -33.18
N GLY A 2 -0.83 -7.28 -31.86
CA GLY A 2 -2.05 -7.87 -31.30
C GLY A 2 -3.23 -6.89 -31.27
N VAL A 3 -4.45 -7.42 -31.19
CA VAL A 3 -5.70 -6.64 -31.09
C VAL A 3 -5.66 -5.69 -29.87
N SER A 4 -5.05 -6.12 -28.76
CA SER A 4 -4.82 -5.28 -27.57
C SER A 4 -4.02 -4.01 -27.85
N TYR A 5 -2.99 -4.12 -28.70
CA TYR A 5 -2.16 -2.97 -29.05
C TYR A 5 -2.94 -1.99 -29.94
N LEU A 6 -3.71 -2.51 -30.89
CA LEU A 6 -4.53 -1.68 -31.77
C LEU A 6 -5.64 -0.96 -30.98
N ASN A 7 -6.21 -1.62 -29.96
CA ASN A 7 -7.09 -0.96 -29.00
C ASN A 7 -6.39 0.19 -28.26
N SER A 8 -5.17 -0.01 -27.75
CA SER A 8 -4.46 1.03 -26.98
C SER A 8 -4.08 2.28 -27.79
N VAL A 9 -4.05 2.17 -29.13
CA VAL A 9 -3.76 3.29 -30.03
C VAL A 9 -4.99 3.75 -30.81
N ASN A 10 -6.20 3.30 -30.45
CA ASN A 10 -7.47 3.62 -31.11
C ASN A 10 -7.51 3.28 -32.62
N ASP A 11 -6.83 2.21 -33.03
CA ASP A 11 -6.74 1.75 -34.44
C ASP A 11 -7.55 0.47 -34.70
N LEU A 12 -8.57 0.17 -33.89
CA LEU A 12 -9.39 -1.04 -34.09
C LEU A 12 -10.26 -0.97 -35.35
N ASP A 13 -10.61 0.23 -35.78
CA ASP A 13 -11.32 0.53 -37.03
C ASP A 13 -10.56 0.10 -38.29
N LYS A 14 -9.23 -0.07 -38.19
CA LYS A 14 -8.39 -0.58 -39.29
C LYS A 14 -8.51 -2.08 -39.52
N LEU A 15 -9.17 -2.81 -38.61
CA LEU A 15 -9.36 -4.26 -38.72
C LEU A 15 -10.70 -4.57 -39.37
N ALA A 16 -10.66 -4.84 -40.69
CA ALA A 16 -11.86 -5.13 -41.49
C ALA A 16 -12.66 -6.38 -41.05
N PHE A 17 -12.08 -7.25 -40.21
CA PHE A 17 -12.74 -8.45 -39.71
C PHE A 17 -13.52 -8.23 -38.41
N LEU A 18 -13.33 -7.07 -37.74
CA LEU A 18 -14.07 -6.74 -36.52
C LEU A 18 -15.46 -6.23 -36.87
N PRO A 19 -16.48 -6.53 -36.06
CA PRO A 19 -17.79 -5.92 -36.19
C PRO A 19 -17.72 -4.39 -36.17
N ASN A 20 -18.63 -3.74 -36.91
CA ASN A 20 -18.84 -2.30 -36.75
C ASN A 20 -19.26 -2.02 -35.30
N ASN A 21 -18.59 -1.06 -34.66
CA ASN A 21 -18.73 -0.73 -33.23
C ASN A 21 -18.25 -1.82 -32.26
N PHE A 22 -17.28 -2.64 -32.67
CA PHE A 22 -16.63 -3.59 -31.78
C PHE A 22 -16.12 -2.91 -30.50
N ASP A 23 -16.65 -3.32 -29.36
CA ASP A 23 -16.16 -2.93 -28.04
C ASP A 23 -15.17 -3.99 -27.56
N TYR A 24 -13.90 -3.59 -27.43
CA TYR A 24 -12.81 -4.46 -27.02
C TYR A 24 -13.04 -5.15 -25.67
N SER A 25 -13.81 -4.54 -24.76
CA SER A 25 -14.06 -5.09 -23.42
C SER A 25 -15.25 -6.04 -23.36
N ILE A 26 -16.25 -5.86 -24.24
CA ILE A 26 -17.54 -6.57 -24.19
C ILE A 26 -17.61 -7.67 -25.26
N ASP A 27 -17.13 -7.37 -26.47
CA ASP A 27 -17.35 -8.22 -27.64
C ASP A 27 -16.23 -9.24 -27.87
N PHE A 28 -15.12 -9.12 -27.15
CA PHE A 28 -13.91 -9.91 -27.41
C PHE A 28 -14.18 -11.42 -27.39
N LYS A 29 -14.90 -11.91 -26.37
CA LYS A 29 -15.26 -13.32 -26.26
C LYS A 29 -16.18 -13.79 -27.37
N ASN A 30 -17.13 -12.95 -27.77
CA ASN A 30 -18.10 -13.26 -28.81
C ASN A 30 -17.43 -13.32 -30.20
N VAL A 31 -16.43 -12.46 -30.45
CA VAL A 31 -15.71 -12.38 -31.73
C VAL A 31 -14.60 -13.42 -31.85
N PHE A 32 -13.84 -13.63 -30.78
CA PHE A 32 -12.64 -14.47 -30.81
C PHE A 32 -12.84 -15.86 -30.18
N GLY A 33 -13.97 -16.11 -29.50
CA GLY A 33 -14.30 -17.41 -28.92
C GLY A 33 -13.57 -17.74 -27.61
N PHE A 34 -12.80 -16.80 -27.05
CA PHE A 34 -12.15 -16.94 -25.75
C PHE A 34 -12.21 -15.64 -24.95
N ASP A 35 -12.22 -15.78 -23.63
CA ASP A 35 -12.23 -14.63 -22.73
C ASP A 35 -10.85 -13.96 -22.71
N LEU A 36 -10.81 -12.64 -22.93
CA LEU A 36 -9.56 -11.88 -22.86
C LEU A 36 -9.00 -11.91 -21.44
N TYR A 37 -9.90 -11.81 -20.48
CA TYR A 37 -9.63 -12.01 -19.07
C TYR A 37 -10.13 -13.42 -18.78
N HIS A 38 -9.23 -14.38 -18.58
CA HIS A 38 -9.64 -15.62 -17.94
C HIS A 38 -10.40 -15.23 -16.66
N ALA A 39 -11.72 -15.48 -16.64
CA ALA A 39 -12.45 -15.54 -15.39
C ALA A 39 -11.64 -16.50 -14.54
N SER A 40 -11.05 -15.99 -13.45
CA SER A 40 -10.18 -16.76 -12.59
C SER A 40 -11.07 -17.74 -11.85
N ASP A 41 -11.37 -18.86 -12.51
CA ASP A 41 -12.08 -19.98 -11.94
C ASP A 41 -11.22 -20.54 -10.79
N GLY A 42 -11.52 -20.11 -9.56
CA GLY A 42 -11.02 -20.73 -8.34
C GLY A 42 -9.73 -20.19 -7.71
N ASN A 43 -9.20 -19.03 -8.12
CA ASN A 43 -8.05 -18.42 -7.42
C ASN A 43 -8.52 -17.46 -6.32
N ASN A 44 -7.88 -17.53 -5.14
CA ASN A 44 -8.07 -16.62 -4.01
C ASN A 44 -7.56 -15.21 -4.37
N TYR A 45 -8.31 -14.51 -5.20
CA TYR A 45 -8.03 -13.14 -5.57
C TYR A 45 -8.44 -12.24 -4.42
N ILE A 46 -7.46 -11.57 -3.81
CA ILE A 46 -7.72 -10.51 -2.82
C ILE A 46 -7.49 -9.20 -3.56
N SER A 47 -8.51 -8.37 -3.65
CA SER A 47 -8.38 -6.97 -4.04
C SER A 47 -9.10 -6.13 -3.01
N LYS A 48 -8.34 -5.35 -2.24
CA LYS A 48 -8.87 -4.51 -1.18
C LYS A 48 -8.28 -3.12 -1.21
N GLU A 49 -9.14 -2.13 -1.03
CA GLU A 49 -8.76 -0.73 -1.00
C GLU A 49 -9.38 -0.02 0.19
N TYR A 50 -8.55 0.58 1.02
CA TYR A 50 -9.00 1.30 2.19
C TYR A 50 -8.50 2.72 2.18
N GLN A 51 -9.35 3.63 2.61
CA GLN A 51 -9.00 5.04 2.75
C GLN A 51 -9.44 5.54 4.13
N LEU A 52 -8.63 6.41 4.72
CA LEU A 52 -9.08 7.26 5.81
C LEU A 52 -9.93 8.40 5.24
N ASP A 53 -11.01 8.78 5.92
CA ASP A 53 -11.78 9.95 5.52
C ASP A 53 -10.88 11.21 5.52
N PRO A 54 -10.65 11.86 4.37
CA PRO A 54 -9.76 13.01 4.28
C PRO A 54 -10.33 14.26 4.97
N MET A 55 -11.62 14.28 5.31
CA MET A 55 -12.24 15.40 6.05
C MET A 55 -12.02 15.30 7.56
N LEU A 56 -11.58 14.15 8.07
CA LEU A 56 -11.33 13.98 9.50
C LEU A 56 -9.96 14.56 9.88
N PRO A 57 -9.90 15.43 10.92
CA PRO A 57 -8.63 15.95 11.39
C PRO A 57 -7.81 14.84 12.06
N ILE A 58 -6.50 14.92 11.92
CA ILE A 58 -5.55 14.04 12.61
C ILE A 58 -5.23 14.64 13.98
N ASP A 59 -5.50 13.90 15.06
CA ASP A 59 -5.09 14.30 16.41
C ASP A 59 -3.60 14.03 16.62
N THR A 60 -2.83 15.11 16.76
CA THR A 60 -1.37 15.09 16.98
C THR A 60 -0.99 15.28 18.45
N LYS A 61 -1.96 15.38 19.37
CA LYS A 61 -1.68 15.69 20.78
C LYS A 61 -0.78 14.62 21.42
N GLY A 62 0.29 15.07 22.08
CA GLY A 62 1.24 14.20 22.76
C GLY A 62 2.20 13.47 21.81
N TYR A 63 2.42 14.05 20.63
CA TYR A 63 3.47 13.70 19.68
C TYR A 63 4.20 14.98 19.24
N ASP A 64 5.51 14.90 19.06
CA ASP A 64 6.34 16.07 18.71
C ASP A 64 6.54 16.20 17.19
N TYR A 65 6.47 15.07 16.47
CA TYR A 65 6.75 15.00 15.05
C TYR A 65 5.63 14.31 14.28
N LEU A 66 5.34 14.83 13.08
CA LEU A 66 4.45 14.24 12.08
C LEU A 66 5.22 14.03 10.78
N LEU A 67 5.21 12.81 10.26
CA LEU A 67 5.80 12.42 8.98
C LEU A 67 4.73 11.84 8.06
N THR A 68 4.93 11.99 6.76
CA THR A 68 4.20 11.26 5.73
C THR A 68 5.15 10.33 5.00
N THR A 69 4.75 9.07 4.79
CA THR A 69 5.51 8.16 3.95
C THR A 69 4.59 7.17 3.26
N SER A 70 5.15 6.42 2.31
CA SER A 70 4.46 5.31 1.66
C SER A 70 5.31 4.03 1.75
N ILE A 71 4.72 2.91 1.35
CA ILE A 71 5.44 1.72 0.92
C ILE A 71 4.80 1.21 -0.36
N HIS A 72 5.62 0.71 -1.27
CA HIS A 72 5.15 0.02 -2.47
C HIS A 72 5.63 -1.42 -2.48
N SER A 73 4.85 -2.34 -3.04
CA SER A 73 5.24 -3.75 -3.18
C SER A 73 6.54 -3.90 -3.97
N SER A 74 6.80 -2.99 -4.92
CA SER A 74 8.01 -2.92 -5.73
C SER A 74 9.23 -2.31 -5.03
N ASP A 75 9.08 -1.71 -3.85
CA ASP A 75 10.22 -1.12 -3.13
C ASP A 75 11.20 -2.24 -2.71
N ARG A 76 12.49 -1.98 -2.95
CA ARG A 76 13.58 -2.91 -2.63
C ARG A 76 14.68 -2.28 -1.78
N ALA A 77 14.82 -0.95 -1.85
CA ALA A 77 15.87 -0.23 -1.16
C ALA A 77 15.43 0.20 0.24
N ASN A 78 16.34 0.10 1.20
CA ASN A 78 16.18 0.78 2.48
C ASN A 78 16.23 2.29 2.25
N ARG A 79 15.46 3.03 3.02
CA ARG A 79 15.45 4.49 2.93
C ARG A 79 15.23 5.15 4.27
N ASP A 80 15.86 6.29 4.44
CA ASP A 80 15.67 7.16 5.59
C ASP A 80 14.46 8.06 5.31
N ILE A 81 13.60 8.24 6.30
CA ILE A 81 12.38 9.05 6.19
C ILE A 81 12.53 10.36 6.98
N SER A 82 13.26 10.31 8.09
CA SER A 82 13.49 11.47 8.96
C SER A 82 14.77 11.32 9.76
N ASN A 83 15.41 12.44 10.04
CA ASN A 83 16.47 12.57 11.04
C ASN A 83 16.22 13.81 11.90
N VAL A 84 16.44 13.69 13.20
CA VAL A 84 16.32 14.80 14.15
C VAL A 84 17.39 14.69 15.22
N THR A 85 17.90 15.82 15.68
CA THR A 85 18.86 15.89 16.78
C THR A 85 18.19 16.47 18.01
N ILE A 86 18.26 15.74 19.13
CA ILE A 86 17.73 16.15 20.44
C ILE A 86 18.87 15.96 21.44
N ASP A 87 19.23 17.00 22.19
CA ASP A 87 20.32 16.95 23.19
C ASP A 87 21.61 16.31 22.66
N ASP A 88 22.05 16.76 21.48
CA ASP A 88 23.22 16.26 20.73
C ASP A 88 23.15 14.79 20.29
N GLN A 89 22.04 14.09 20.55
CA GLN A 89 21.77 12.73 20.08
C GLN A 89 20.96 12.76 18.78
N VAL A 90 21.45 12.05 17.76
CA VAL A 90 20.73 11.90 16.48
C VAL A 90 19.75 10.73 16.57
N TYR A 91 18.50 11.01 16.23
CA TYR A 91 17.43 10.05 16.06
C TYR A 91 17.05 9.94 14.60
N LYS A 92 16.88 8.71 14.11
CA LYS A 92 16.60 8.42 12.71
C LYS A 92 15.41 7.48 12.56
N VAL A 93 14.55 7.78 11.60
CA VAL A 93 13.43 6.93 11.19
C VAL A 93 13.67 6.41 9.79
N SER A 94 13.59 5.10 9.60
CA SER A 94 13.87 4.45 8.30
C SER A 94 12.84 3.40 7.96
N ILE A 95 12.60 3.18 6.67
CA ILE A 95 11.98 1.96 6.15
C ILE A 95 13.09 1.00 5.73
N ILE A 96 13.06 -0.19 6.31
CA ILE A 96 13.98 -1.29 6.01
C ILE A 96 13.21 -2.41 5.33
N ASN A 97 13.72 -2.89 4.20
CA ASN A 97 13.26 -4.10 3.55
C ASN A 97 14.12 -5.28 4.01
N ILE A 98 13.46 -6.30 4.53
CA ILE A 98 14.08 -7.55 4.98
C ILE A 98 13.77 -8.63 3.94
N GLN A 99 14.63 -9.66 3.87
CA GLN A 99 14.40 -10.82 3.00
C GLN A 99 12.97 -11.38 3.21
N GLY A 100 12.30 -11.76 2.11
CA GLY A 100 10.93 -12.26 2.15
C GLY A 100 9.84 -11.19 2.10
N GLU A 101 10.11 -10.02 1.50
CA GLU A 101 9.16 -8.91 1.29
C GLU A 101 8.64 -8.24 2.58
N GLU A 102 9.26 -8.52 3.72
CA GLU A 102 8.93 -7.86 4.98
C GLU A 102 9.47 -6.42 4.97
N LYS A 103 8.57 -5.46 5.21
CA LYS A 103 8.90 -4.05 5.39
C LYS A 103 8.75 -3.66 6.86
N LYS A 104 9.80 -3.08 7.43
CA LYS A 104 9.79 -2.55 8.80
C LYS A 104 10.07 -1.06 8.81
N MET A 105 9.44 -0.37 9.75
CA MET A 105 9.85 0.95 10.18
C MET A 105 10.76 0.81 11.39
N GLN A 106 11.94 1.41 11.33
CA GLN A 106 12.90 1.42 12.43
C GLN A 106 13.12 2.83 12.94
N TYR A 107 13.13 2.96 14.26
CA TYR A 107 13.58 4.14 14.99
C TYR A 107 14.94 3.81 15.58
N GLN A 108 15.91 4.68 15.37
CA GLN A 108 17.28 4.50 15.82
C GLN A 108 17.75 5.72 16.62
N ALA A 109 18.51 5.47 17.69
CA ALA A 109 19.33 6.47 18.38
C ALA A 109 20.80 6.17 18.06
N GLY A 110 21.40 7.01 17.20
CA GLY A 110 22.68 6.68 16.57
C GLY A 110 22.58 5.38 15.78
N ASP A 111 23.42 4.40 16.10
CA ASP A 111 23.42 3.08 15.45
C ASP A 111 22.49 2.05 16.14
N THR A 112 21.89 2.41 17.28
CA THR A 112 21.05 1.48 18.05
C THR A 112 19.60 1.57 17.61
N VAL A 113 19.01 0.45 17.19
CA VAL A 113 17.56 0.35 16.94
C VAL A 113 16.82 0.33 18.27
N ILE A 114 16.04 1.37 18.54
CA ILE A 114 15.24 1.54 19.77
C ILE A 114 13.78 1.10 19.60
N MET A 115 13.26 1.07 18.36
CA MET A 115 11.96 0.49 18.04
C MET A 115 11.92 -0.03 16.60
N SER A 116 11.22 -1.14 16.39
CA SER A 116 11.03 -1.75 15.06
C SER A 116 9.59 -2.23 14.91
N ILE A 117 8.88 -1.70 13.91
CA ILE A 117 7.46 -1.98 13.66
C ILE A 117 7.32 -2.62 12.28
N SER A 118 6.65 -3.79 12.20
CA SER A 118 6.40 -4.45 10.92
C SER A 118 5.21 -3.83 10.19
N LEU A 119 5.49 -3.06 9.14
CA LEU A 119 4.46 -2.46 8.28
C LEU A 119 3.71 -3.54 7.48
N THR A 120 4.41 -4.61 7.08
CA THR A 120 3.78 -5.77 6.43
C THR A 120 2.75 -6.43 7.33
N GLN A 121 3.04 -6.62 8.63
CA GLN A 121 2.06 -7.18 9.56
C GLN A 121 0.84 -6.27 9.74
N LEU A 122 1.02 -4.95 9.77
CA LEU A 122 -0.09 -4.00 9.81
C LEU A 122 -0.94 -4.08 8.54
N CYS A 123 -0.32 -4.16 7.36
CA CYS A 123 -1.03 -4.34 6.10
C CYS A 123 -1.82 -5.67 6.07
N ASN A 124 -1.22 -6.77 6.56
CA ASN A 124 -1.89 -8.06 6.68
C ASN A 124 -3.08 -8.01 7.66
N LYS A 125 -2.96 -7.25 8.75
CA LYS A 125 -4.05 -7.09 9.71
C LYS A 125 -5.26 -6.41 9.08
N ILE A 126 -5.07 -5.32 8.34
CA ILE A 126 -6.18 -4.64 7.65
C ILE A 126 -6.68 -5.44 6.43
N ALA A 127 -5.82 -6.24 5.78
CA ALA A 127 -6.23 -7.19 4.74
C ALA A 127 -7.27 -8.20 5.26
N GLY A 128 -7.27 -8.50 6.56
CA GLY A 128 -8.23 -9.40 7.19
C GLY A 128 -9.63 -8.82 7.38
N TYR A 129 -9.86 -7.52 7.14
CA TYR A 129 -11.20 -6.94 7.28
C TYR A 129 -12.17 -7.46 6.22
N LYS A 130 -13.45 -7.59 6.57
CA LYS A 130 -14.47 -8.13 5.65
C LYS A 130 -14.81 -7.17 4.51
N THR A 131 -14.68 -5.88 4.73
CA THR A 131 -14.89 -4.85 3.69
C THR A 131 -13.84 -5.01 2.61
N GLU A 132 -14.26 -5.01 1.35
CA GLU A 132 -13.33 -5.08 0.22
C GLU A 132 -12.80 -3.69 -0.12
N ILE A 133 -13.70 -2.73 -0.30
CA ILE A 133 -13.35 -1.36 -0.68
C ILE A 133 -14.11 -0.37 0.20
N GLY A 134 -13.44 0.68 0.67
CA GLY A 134 -14.14 1.85 1.20
C GLY A 134 -13.38 2.67 2.22
N ILE A 135 -14.07 3.70 2.71
CA ILE A 135 -13.61 4.55 3.80
C ILE A 135 -13.79 3.80 5.12
N LEU A 136 -12.71 3.65 5.89
CA LEU A 136 -12.75 3.01 7.20
C LEU A 136 -12.62 4.05 8.31
N ALA A 137 -13.25 3.74 9.45
CA ALA A 137 -13.15 4.55 10.65
C ALA A 137 -11.68 4.64 11.13
N PRO A 138 -11.24 5.80 11.66
CA PRO A 138 -9.84 6.02 12.07
C PRO A 138 -9.30 4.95 13.02
N GLU A 139 -10.15 4.40 13.89
CA GLU A 139 -9.77 3.41 14.90
C GLU A 139 -9.36 2.06 14.28
N LYS A 140 -9.81 1.77 13.05
CA LYS A 140 -9.40 0.58 12.29
C LYS A 140 -8.10 0.79 11.51
N LEU A 141 -7.73 2.04 11.26
CA LEU A 141 -6.56 2.41 10.46
C LEU A 141 -5.43 3.00 11.30
N THR A 142 -5.62 3.11 12.62
CA THR A 142 -4.66 3.69 13.57
C THR A 142 -4.07 2.61 14.46
N PHE A 143 -2.74 2.63 14.60
CA PHE A 143 -1.97 1.68 15.39
C PHE A 143 -0.97 2.43 16.28
N ASP A 144 -1.07 2.22 17.58
CA ASP A 144 -0.22 2.84 18.59
C ASP A 144 0.83 1.86 19.12
N PHE A 145 2.05 2.35 19.29
CA PHE A 145 3.20 1.62 19.81
C PHE A 145 3.95 2.50 20.80
N GLU A 146 4.39 1.95 21.92
CA GLU A 146 5.09 2.72 22.94
C GLU A 146 6.04 1.82 23.71
N ASN A 147 7.26 2.30 23.96
CA ASN A 147 8.21 1.70 24.89
C ASN A 147 8.83 2.80 25.77
N ASN A 148 9.95 2.51 26.42
CA ASN A 148 10.63 3.47 27.30
C ASN A 148 11.26 4.64 26.55
N ASP A 149 11.59 4.48 25.26
CA ASP A 149 12.39 5.44 24.49
C ASP A 149 11.55 6.21 23.45
N VAL A 150 10.50 5.60 22.91
CA VAL A 150 9.71 6.18 21.81
C VAL A 150 8.23 5.85 21.99
N LYS A 151 7.40 6.82 21.63
CA LYS A 151 5.97 6.68 21.40
C LYS A 151 5.66 6.93 19.93
N VAL A 152 4.92 6.04 19.28
CA VAL A 152 4.63 6.08 17.84
C VAL A 152 3.15 5.81 17.60
N ARG A 153 2.57 6.55 16.67
CA ARG A 153 1.25 6.28 16.08
C ARG A 153 1.39 6.20 14.56
N ILE A 154 0.91 5.11 13.98
CA ILE A 154 0.86 4.90 12.54
C ILE A 154 -0.61 4.94 12.11
N ILE A 155 -0.94 5.82 11.19
CA ILE A 155 -2.30 5.98 10.65
C ILE A 155 -2.23 5.72 9.14
N PHE A 156 -2.95 4.72 8.66
CA PHE A 156 -3.09 4.50 7.23
C PHE A 156 -3.96 5.60 6.62
N ARG A 157 -3.43 6.30 5.63
CA ARG A 157 -4.17 7.24 4.77
C ARG A 157 -4.86 6.50 3.63
N TYR A 158 -4.11 5.57 3.06
CA TYR A 158 -4.54 4.72 1.96
C TYR A 158 -3.85 3.35 2.07
N ALA A 159 -4.56 2.30 1.69
CA ALA A 159 -3.99 0.97 1.50
C ALA A 159 -4.62 0.32 0.28
N SER A 160 -3.79 -0.21 -0.61
CA SER A 160 -4.18 -1.10 -1.70
C SER A 160 -3.50 -2.45 -1.51
N ILE A 161 -4.30 -3.51 -1.47
CA ILE A 161 -3.88 -4.85 -1.13
C ILE A 161 -4.35 -5.78 -2.22
N TYR A 162 -3.40 -6.39 -2.89
CA TYR A 162 -3.64 -7.25 -4.02
C TYR A 162 -2.95 -8.60 -3.82
N ALA A 163 -3.67 -9.71 -3.96
CA ALA A 163 -3.07 -11.03 -4.01
C ALA A 163 -3.66 -11.83 -5.16
N ASN A 164 -2.78 -12.41 -5.98
CA ASN A 164 -3.14 -13.46 -6.94
C ASN A 164 -2.13 -14.59 -6.77
N ASN A 165 -2.56 -15.69 -6.15
CA ASN A 165 -1.78 -16.92 -5.93
C ASN A 165 -0.43 -16.77 -5.20
N SER A 166 -0.31 -15.78 -4.30
CA SER A 166 0.86 -15.49 -3.45
C SER A 166 2.06 -14.90 -4.21
N PRO A 167 2.81 -13.94 -3.63
CA PRO A 167 2.62 -13.24 -2.36
C PRO A 167 1.61 -12.08 -2.40
N ILE A 168 1.14 -11.65 -1.22
CA ILE A 168 0.24 -10.50 -1.08
C ILE A 168 1.04 -9.21 -1.30
N ASN A 169 0.68 -8.45 -2.32
CA ASN A 169 1.23 -7.15 -2.59
C ASN A 169 0.51 -6.09 -1.75
N HIS A 170 1.29 -5.27 -1.06
CA HIS A 170 0.79 -4.14 -0.29
C HIS A 170 1.41 -2.84 -0.80
N ASN A 171 0.54 -1.90 -1.16
CA ASN A 171 0.88 -0.50 -1.31
C ASN A 171 0.13 0.27 -0.23
N ALA A 172 0.79 1.14 0.51
CA ALA A 172 0.14 1.90 1.58
C ALA A 172 0.78 3.27 1.77
N GLU A 173 -0.02 4.22 2.21
CA GLU A 173 0.40 5.56 2.62
C GLU A 173 0.06 5.79 4.08
N PHE A 174 0.96 6.45 4.81
CA PHE A 174 0.87 6.62 6.24
C PHE A 174 1.04 8.08 6.66
N TYR A 175 0.29 8.48 7.68
CA TYR A 175 0.78 9.45 8.66
C TYR A 175 1.50 8.71 9.78
N ILE A 176 2.63 9.24 10.21
CA ILE A 176 3.42 8.71 11.31
C ILE A 176 3.63 9.84 12.30
N LEU A 177 3.10 9.67 13.50
CA LEU A 177 3.32 10.57 14.60
C LEU A 177 4.30 9.91 15.57
N TYR A 178 5.31 10.63 16.04
CA TYR A 178 6.22 10.10 17.04
C TYR A 178 6.74 11.16 18.01
N SER A 179 7.15 10.68 19.18
CA SER A 179 7.90 11.40 20.21
C SER A 179 9.00 10.51 20.73
N VAL A 180 10.17 11.11 20.96
CA VAL A 180 11.26 10.49 21.70
C VAL A 180 11.12 10.92 23.16
N LYS A 181 11.35 10.00 24.10
CA LYS A 181 11.20 10.21 25.54
C LYS A 181 12.52 10.54 26.22
#